data_AF-A0AAT9I2E8-F1
#
_entry.id   AF-A0AAT9I2E8-F1
#
_cell.length_a   1.000
_cell.length_b   1.000
_cell.length_c   1.000
_cell.angle_alpha   90.00
_cell.angle_beta   90.00
_cell.angle_gamma   90.00
#
_symmetry.space_group_name_H-M   'P 1'
#
loop_
_entity.id
_entity.type
_entity.pdbx_description
1 polymer ?
#
loop_
_entity_poly.entity_id
_entity_poly.type
_entity_poly.pdbx_seq_one_letter_code
_entity_poly.pdbx_strand_id
1 'polypeptide(L)'
;MATGVARRFTQDYHSYLTKRFDRSGDKRIHFASALTLLGQVDGADAAANVSYLHLAEFIMQYGAQPDKDMEELWRRNVFNICVSNSDDHLRNHGFLLTPKGWSLSPAYDINPIPDSTGLHLNISEYSNALDLDLAREVAEQFRVQEKKRELIIDKITRTVSHWHEIAGKTGIPRSEQQRMENAFSIK
;
A
#
# COMPACT_ATOMS: atom_id res chain seq x y z
N MET A 1 -6.23 6.47 -1.61
CA MET A 1 -5.83 5.86 -2.89
C MET A 1 -5.96 6.89 -4.00
N ALA A 2 -5.06 6.88 -4.97
CA ALA A 2 -5.14 7.71 -6.17
C ALA A 2 -6.34 7.31 -7.03
N THR A 3 -7.02 8.29 -7.63
CA THR A 3 -8.18 8.01 -8.49
C THR A 3 -7.69 7.42 -9.81
N GLY A 4 -8.22 6.25 -10.20
CA GLY A 4 -7.90 5.61 -11.46
C GLY A 4 -9.14 5.21 -12.26
N VAL A 5 -8.95 4.97 -13.56
CA VAL A 5 -9.98 4.45 -14.47
C VAL A 5 -9.36 3.54 -15.52
N ALA A 6 -9.96 2.37 -15.74
CA ALA A 6 -9.64 1.53 -16.88
C ALA A 6 -10.46 1.97 -18.10
N ARG A 7 -9.81 2.23 -19.24
CA ARG A 7 -10.48 2.59 -20.51
C ARG A 7 -9.82 1.89 -21.68
N ARG A 8 -10.62 1.56 -22.69
CA ARG A 8 -10.14 1.02 -23.96
C ARG A 8 -9.90 2.18 -24.93
N PHE A 9 -8.63 2.42 -25.28
CA PHE A 9 -8.24 3.41 -26.28
C PHE A 9 -7.90 2.78 -27.64
N THR A 10 -7.53 1.51 -27.64
CA THR A 10 -7.21 0.70 -28.82
C THR A 10 -8.07 -0.56 -28.86
N GLN A 11 -8.11 -1.25 -30.00
CA GLN A 11 -9.00 -2.39 -30.16
C GLN A 11 -8.66 -3.57 -29.25
N ASP A 12 -7.42 -3.79 -28.82
CA ASP A 12 -7.08 -5.09 -28.19
C ASP A 12 -6.91 -5.03 -26.67
N TYR A 13 -6.65 -3.85 -26.10
CA TYR A 13 -6.25 -3.74 -24.70
C TYR A 13 -6.94 -2.58 -23.95
N HIS A 14 -7.06 -2.76 -22.65
CA HIS A 14 -7.41 -1.68 -21.73
C HIS A 14 -6.14 -0.95 -21.29
N SER A 15 -6.24 0.37 -21.13
CA SER A 15 -5.24 1.19 -20.46
C SER A 15 -5.79 1.63 -19.11
N TYR A 16 -4.99 1.47 -18.06
CA TYR A 16 -5.31 2.01 -16.74
C TYR A 16 -4.72 3.42 -16.60
N LEU A 17 -5.58 4.39 -16.35
CA LEU A 17 -5.20 5.79 -16.19
C LEU A 17 -5.32 6.20 -14.73
N THR A 18 -4.22 6.68 -14.15
CA THR A 18 -4.21 7.22 -12.78
C THR A 18 -4.14 8.73 -12.81
N LYS A 19 -5.07 9.40 -12.13
CA LYS A 19 -5.03 10.85 -11.92
C LYS A 19 -3.89 11.18 -10.95
N ARG A 20 -2.97 12.05 -11.40
CA ARG A 20 -1.88 12.55 -10.56
C ARG A 20 -2.40 13.29 -9.34
N PHE A 21 -1.93 12.89 -8.16
CA PHE A 21 -2.30 13.50 -6.87
C PHE A 21 -1.35 14.63 -6.43
N ASP A 22 -0.21 14.78 -7.09
CA ASP A 22 0.75 15.88 -6.87
C ASP A 22 0.41 17.12 -7.70
N ARG A 23 -0.84 17.24 -8.17
CA ARG A 23 -1.33 18.34 -9.02
C ARG A 23 -2.60 18.96 -8.44
N SER A 24 -2.64 20.28 -8.43
CA SER A 24 -3.83 21.07 -8.13
C SER A 24 -4.05 22.09 -9.25
N GLY A 25 -4.86 21.69 -10.24
CA GLY A 25 -4.88 22.36 -11.54
C GLY A 25 -3.48 22.32 -12.18
N ASP A 26 -3.00 23.48 -12.59
CA ASP A 26 -1.67 23.62 -13.19
C ASP A 26 -0.53 23.65 -12.16
N LYS A 27 -0.86 23.80 -10.86
CA LYS A 27 0.14 23.86 -9.80
C LYS A 27 0.65 22.48 -9.44
N ARG A 28 1.98 22.37 -9.30
CA ARG A 28 2.65 21.18 -8.77
C ARG A 28 2.69 21.25 -7.24
N ILE A 29 2.39 20.13 -6.61
CA ILE A 29 2.64 19.89 -5.19
C ILE A 29 3.96 19.11 -5.13
N HIS A 30 4.88 19.53 -4.26
CA HIS A 30 6.16 18.86 -4.17
C HIS A 30 5.96 17.44 -3.62
N PHE A 31 6.56 16.47 -4.30
CA PHE A 31 6.41 15.04 -4.05
C PHE A 31 7.79 14.40 -3.95
N ALA A 32 7.95 13.47 -3.01
CA ALA A 32 9.10 12.60 -2.93
C ALA A 32 8.66 11.19 -2.51
N SER A 33 9.33 10.17 -3.05
CA SER A 33 9.15 8.79 -2.57
C SER A 33 9.87 8.59 -1.25
N ALA A 34 9.46 7.57 -0.51
CA ALA A 34 10.15 7.15 0.69
C ALA A 34 11.61 6.76 0.42
N LEU A 35 11.89 6.21 -0.77
CA LEU A 35 13.26 5.90 -1.19
C LEU A 35 14.16 7.13 -1.04
N THR A 36 13.74 8.26 -1.62
CA THR A 36 14.47 9.53 -1.54
C THR A 36 14.51 10.08 -0.12
N LEU A 37 13.39 10.05 0.59
CA LEU A 37 13.26 10.67 1.92
C LEU A 37 14.03 9.93 3.01
N LEU A 38 14.17 8.61 2.87
CA LEU A 38 14.95 7.77 3.76
C LEU A 38 16.42 7.66 3.34
N GLY A 39 16.81 8.27 2.22
CA GLY A 39 18.18 8.21 1.68
C GLY A 39 18.62 6.79 1.28
N GLN A 40 17.67 5.95 0.88
CA GLN A 40 17.90 4.55 0.52
C GLN A 40 18.31 4.40 -0.95
N VAL A 41 18.99 3.29 -1.26
CA VAL A 41 19.40 2.95 -2.61
C VAL A 41 18.32 2.14 -3.34
N ASP A 42 18.24 2.28 -4.66
CA ASP A 42 17.25 1.54 -5.43
C ASP A 42 17.45 0.03 -5.30
N GLY A 43 16.34 -0.69 -5.10
CA GLY A 43 16.35 -2.13 -4.80
C GLY A 43 16.58 -2.50 -3.34
N ALA A 44 16.73 -1.54 -2.42
CA ALA A 44 16.76 -1.83 -0.99
C ALA A 44 15.39 -2.36 -0.52
N ASP A 45 15.42 -3.53 0.13
CA ASP A 45 14.25 -4.34 0.46
C ASP A 45 14.34 -4.89 1.90
N ALA A 46 13.48 -5.85 2.23
CA ALA A 46 13.49 -6.60 3.48
C ALA A 46 14.87 -7.21 3.85
N ALA A 47 15.63 -7.71 2.87
CA ALA A 47 16.96 -8.30 3.11
C ALA A 47 18.01 -7.23 3.46
N ALA A 48 17.83 -6.01 2.95
CA ALA A 48 18.57 -4.82 3.39
C ALA A 48 18.02 -4.19 4.69
N ASN A 49 17.16 -4.91 5.41
CA ASN A 49 16.49 -4.48 6.63
C ASN A 49 15.58 -3.24 6.47
N VAL A 50 15.07 -2.98 5.28
CA VAL A 50 14.12 -1.88 5.06
C VAL A 50 12.72 -2.32 5.48
N SER A 51 12.09 -1.54 6.35
CA SER A 51 10.80 -1.87 6.94
C SER A 51 9.79 -0.72 6.89
N TYR A 52 8.52 -1.06 7.13
CA TYR A 52 7.48 -0.08 7.42
C TYR A 52 7.75 0.74 8.69
N LEU A 53 8.58 0.26 9.61
CA LEU A 53 8.95 0.98 10.83
C LEU A 53 9.80 2.21 10.50
N HIS A 54 10.71 2.13 9.51
CA HIS A 54 11.46 3.30 9.04
C HIS A 54 10.54 4.37 8.43
N LEU A 55 9.47 3.96 7.73
CA LEU A 55 8.45 4.88 7.24
C LEU A 55 7.67 5.54 8.40
N ALA A 56 7.36 4.77 9.45
CA ALA A 56 6.69 5.29 10.64
C ALA A 56 7.56 6.31 11.39
N GLU A 57 8.85 6.02 11.56
CA GLU A 57 9.84 6.93 12.15
C GLU A 57 9.93 8.25 11.37
N PHE A 58 9.99 8.17 10.03
CA PHE A 58 9.98 9.37 9.19
C PHE A 58 8.70 10.19 9.39
N ILE A 59 7.53 9.55 9.45
CA ILE A 59 6.26 10.23 9.71
C ILE A 59 6.24 10.86 11.10
N MET A 60 6.77 10.18 12.12
CA MET A 60 6.85 10.73 13.47
C MET A 60 7.73 11.97 13.54
N GLN A 61 8.84 12.00 12.81
CA GLN A 61 9.81 13.07 12.87
C GLN A 61 9.46 14.27 11.98
N TYR A 62 8.93 14.01 10.78
CA TYR A 62 8.75 15.04 9.74
C TYR A 62 7.31 15.17 9.23
N GLY A 63 6.37 14.40 9.79
CA GLY A 63 4.99 14.33 9.35
C GLY A 63 4.18 15.58 9.72
N ALA A 64 3.37 16.07 8.77
CA ALA A 64 2.41 17.16 8.99
C ALA A 64 1.19 16.73 9.81
N GLN A 65 0.87 15.42 9.82
CA GLN A 65 -0.26 14.83 10.52
C GLN A 65 0.06 13.40 11.01
N PRO A 66 1.05 13.22 11.91
CA PRO A 66 1.65 11.91 12.18
C PRO A 66 0.66 10.81 12.53
N ASP A 67 -0.29 11.05 13.44
CA ASP A 67 -1.25 10.02 13.88
C ASP A 67 -2.11 9.48 12.74
N LYS A 68 -2.57 10.38 11.86
CA LYS A 68 -3.38 10.02 10.69
C LYS A 68 -2.56 9.26 9.65
N ASP A 69 -1.34 9.70 9.40
CA ASP A 69 -0.50 9.11 8.36
C ASP A 69 0.11 7.77 8.82
N MET A 70 0.41 7.58 10.11
CA MET A 70 0.81 6.28 10.66
C MET A 70 -0.31 5.26 10.59
N GLU A 71 -1.54 5.63 10.98
CA GLU A 71 -2.70 4.74 10.84
C GLU A 71 -2.95 4.35 9.37
N GLU A 72 -2.88 5.32 8.45
CA GLU A 72 -3.04 5.05 7.03
C GLU A 72 -1.92 4.15 6.48
N LEU A 73 -0.68 4.33 6.95
CA LEU A 73 0.45 3.50 6.57
C LEU A 73 0.27 2.05 7.05
N TRP A 74 -0.13 1.86 8.31
CA TRP A 74 -0.44 0.54 8.84
C TRP A 74 -1.62 -0.11 8.12
N ARG A 75 -2.66 0.67 7.78
CA ARG A 75 -3.77 0.21 6.96
C ARG A 75 -3.32 -0.31 5.59
N ARG A 76 -2.31 0.32 4.97
CA ARG A 76 -1.72 -0.15 3.70
C ARG A 76 -0.95 -1.45 3.89
N ASN A 77 -0.23 -1.58 4.98
CA ASN A 77 0.46 -2.83 5.33
C ASN A 77 -0.54 -4.00 5.40
N VAL A 78 -1.61 -3.86 6.20
CA VAL A 78 -2.70 -4.86 6.29
C VAL A 78 -3.32 -5.15 4.92
N PHE A 79 -3.60 -4.12 4.13
CA PHE A 79 -4.15 -4.30 2.79
C PHE A 79 -3.19 -5.07 1.86
N ASN A 80 -1.90 -4.73 1.88
CA ASN A 80 -0.88 -5.38 1.05
C ASN A 80 -0.74 -6.86 1.42
N ILE A 81 -0.82 -7.21 2.70
CA ILE A 81 -0.87 -8.62 3.15
C ILE A 81 -2.09 -9.33 2.55
N CYS A 82 -3.29 -8.77 2.71
CA CYS A 82 -4.53 -9.41 2.25
C CYS A 82 -4.62 -9.63 0.73
N VAL A 83 -3.85 -8.87 -0.05
CA VAL A 83 -3.84 -8.97 -1.52
C VAL A 83 -2.49 -9.44 -2.07
N SER A 84 -1.58 -9.92 -1.22
CA SER A 84 -0.24 -10.38 -1.61
C SER A 84 0.51 -9.36 -2.49
N ASN A 85 0.37 -8.06 -2.18
CA ASN A 85 1.05 -6.99 -2.92
C ASN A 85 2.51 -6.90 -2.47
N SER A 86 3.36 -7.75 -3.03
CA SER A 86 4.79 -7.78 -2.76
C SER A 86 5.63 -6.83 -3.62
N ASP A 87 4.97 -5.95 -4.36
CA ASP A 87 5.58 -4.82 -5.07
C ASP A 87 5.47 -3.52 -4.27
N ASP A 88 5.42 -3.60 -2.93
CA ASP A 88 5.25 -2.46 -2.02
C ASP A 88 6.59 -1.77 -1.67
N HIS A 89 7.50 -1.70 -2.63
CA HIS A 89 8.82 -1.10 -2.44
C HIS A 89 8.76 0.40 -2.12
N LEU A 90 9.87 0.97 -1.62
CA LEU A 90 9.95 2.37 -1.17
C LEU A 90 9.57 3.43 -2.23
N ARG A 91 9.56 3.09 -3.52
CA ARG A 91 9.07 4.00 -4.58
C ARG A 91 7.53 4.09 -4.64
N ASN A 92 6.83 3.10 -4.09
CA ASN A 92 5.36 3.02 -4.05
C ASN A 92 4.76 3.61 -2.77
N HIS A 93 5.63 4.06 -1.86
CA HIS A 93 5.29 4.91 -0.74
C HIS A 93 5.76 6.33 -1.02
N GLY A 94 4.83 7.28 -1.10
CA GLY A 94 5.12 8.66 -1.45
C GLY A 94 4.58 9.65 -0.44
N PHE A 95 5.16 10.85 -0.44
CA PHE A 95 4.78 11.94 0.45
C PHE A 95 4.66 13.24 -0.33
N LEU A 96 3.71 14.08 0.08
CA LEU A 96 3.49 15.42 -0.42
C LEU A 96 3.96 16.43 0.63
N LEU A 97 4.79 17.39 0.23
CA LEU A 97 5.26 18.43 1.13
C LEU A 97 4.16 19.48 1.34
N THR A 98 3.89 19.78 2.60
CA THR A 98 2.97 20.82 3.05
C THR A 98 3.72 21.87 3.89
N PRO A 99 3.13 23.05 4.16
CA PRO A 99 3.75 24.02 5.07
C PRO A 99 3.98 23.49 6.50
N LYS A 100 3.30 22.41 6.90
CA LYS A 100 3.41 21.81 8.24
C LYS A 100 4.37 20.60 8.28
N GLY A 101 4.96 20.20 7.15
CA GLY A 101 5.76 18.98 7.01
C GLY A 101 5.26 18.08 5.89
N TRP A 102 5.74 16.84 5.86
CA TRP A 102 5.38 15.85 4.86
C TRP A 102 4.06 15.16 5.20
N SER A 103 3.19 14.94 4.22
CA SER A 103 2.00 14.12 4.41
C SER A 103 2.01 12.93 3.47
N LEU A 104 1.64 11.76 3.97
CA LEU A 104 1.56 10.53 3.18
C LEU A 104 0.63 10.76 1.96
N SER A 105 1.16 10.54 0.76
CA SER A 105 0.39 10.69 -0.47
C SER A 105 -0.73 9.65 -0.52
N PRO A 106 -1.78 9.84 -1.36
CA PRO A 106 -2.70 8.75 -1.64
C PRO A 106 -1.96 7.49 -2.10
N ALA A 107 -2.40 6.30 -1.68
CA ALA A 107 -1.81 5.04 -2.18
C ALA A 107 -1.91 4.94 -3.71
N TYR A 108 -0.85 4.46 -4.36
CA TYR A 108 -0.75 4.26 -5.81
C TYR A 108 0.07 3.01 -6.09
N ASP A 109 0.02 2.54 -7.34
CA ASP A 109 0.82 1.41 -7.84
C ASP A 109 0.76 0.17 -6.94
N ILE A 110 -0.49 -0.30 -6.72
CA ILE A 110 -0.75 -1.52 -5.96
C ILE A 110 -0.93 -2.66 -6.95
N ASN A 111 -0.09 -3.69 -6.84
CA ASN A 111 0.00 -4.77 -7.79
C ASN A 111 0.05 -6.15 -7.08
N PRO A 112 -1.11 -6.78 -6.82
CA PRO A 112 -1.18 -8.13 -6.25
C PRO A 112 -0.33 -9.15 -7.02
N ILE A 113 0.46 -9.98 -6.31
CA ILE A 113 1.31 -11.03 -6.91
C ILE A 113 0.90 -12.40 -6.35
N PRO A 114 0.26 -13.28 -7.15
CA PRO A 114 -0.35 -14.52 -6.66
C PRO A 114 0.56 -15.49 -5.93
N ASP A 115 1.83 -15.58 -6.35
CA ASP A 115 2.76 -16.57 -5.81
C ASP A 115 3.80 -15.95 -4.85
N SER A 116 3.49 -14.76 -4.31
CA SER A 116 4.39 -14.13 -3.33
C SER A 116 4.35 -14.84 -1.98
N THR A 117 5.50 -14.88 -1.32
CA THR A 117 5.67 -15.43 0.04
C THR A 117 5.86 -14.36 1.11
N GLY A 118 6.04 -13.09 0.71
CA GLY A 118 6.24 -11.96 1.61
C GLY A 118 6.09 -10.62 0.89
N LEU A 119 6.03 -9.53 1.63
CA LEU A 119 6.10 -8.17 1.12
C LEU A 119 7.53 -7.81 0.69
N HIS A 120 7.71 -6.73 -0.08
CA HIS A 120 9.02 -6.20 -0.41
C HIS A 120 9.73 -5.61 0.81
N LEU A 121 8.97 -4.98 1.71
CA LEU A 121 9.47 -4.37 2.94
C LEU A 121 9.15 -5.26 4.15
N ASN A 122 10.02 -5.23 5.15
CA ASN A 122 9.70 -5.86 6.44
C ASN A 122 8.50 -5.17 7.10
N ILE A 123 7.58 -5.97 7.64
CA ILE A 123 6.43 -5.54 8.44
C ILE A 123 6.89 -5.28 9.88
N SER A 124 7.65 -6.22 10.45
CA SER A 124 8.33 -6.07 11.73
C SER A 124 9.79 -5.66 11.52
N GLU A 125 10.61 -5.81 12.56
CA GLU A 125 12.06 -5.56 12.44
C GLU A 125 12.71 -6.55 11.47
N TYR A 126 12.23 -7.81 11.38
CA TYR A 126 12.93 -8.88 10.67
C TYR A 126 12.06 -9.75 9.76
N SER A 127 10.75 -9.49 9.67
CA SER A 127 9.84 -10.33 8.90
C SER A 127 8.97 -9.51 7.97
N ASN A 128 8.82 -10.00 6.74
CA ASN A 128 7.95 -9.51 5.68
C ASN A 128 6.86 -10.55 5.32
N ALA A 129 6.60 -11.55 6.17
CA ALA A 129 5.64 -12.61 5.88
C ALA A 129 4.23 -12.05 5.64
N LEU A 130 3.47 -12.67 4.72
CA LEU A 130 2.07 -12.34 4.47
C LEU A 130 1.17 -12.85 5.62
N ASP A 131 1.32 -12.25 6.79
CA ASP A 131 0.73 -12.69 8.05
C ASP A 131 0.05 -11.52 8.77
N LEU A 132 -1.26 -11.63 9.01
CA LEU A 132 -2.02 -10.62 9.72
C LEU A 132 -1.66 -10.53 11.20
N ASP A 133 -1.19 -11.61 11.83
CA ASP A 133 -0.73 -11.56 13.22
C ASP A 133 0.55 -10.74 13.34
N LEU A 134 1.45 -10.85 12.35
CA LEU A 134 2.62 -9.97 12.26
C LEU A 134 2.22 -8.49 12.14
N ALA A 135 1.20 -8.17 11.34
CA ALA A 135 0.66 -6.81 11.29
C ALA A 135 0.02 -6.38 12.61
N ARG A 136 -0.60 -7.30 13.36
CA ARG A 136 -1.18 -7.00 14.68
C ARG A 136 -0.10 -6.65 15.70
N GLU A 137 1.00 -7.39 15.71
CA GLU A 137 2.14 -7.20 16.62
C GLU A 137 2.75 -5.80 16.50
N VAL A 138 2.80 -5.25 15.28
CA VAL A 138 3.42 -3.96 15.02
C VAL A 138 2.47 -2.76 15.09
N ALA A 139 1.17 -2.98 15.35
CA ALA A 139 0.15 -1.92 15.23
C ALA A 139 0.39 -0.73 16.17
N GLU A 140 0.92 -0.98 17.39
CA GLU A 140 1.18 0.07 18.37
C GLU A 140 2.31 1.02 17.94
N GLN A 141 3.29 0.52 17.18
CA GLN A 141 4.37 1.29 16.58
C GLN A 141 3.82 2.32 15.57
N PHE A 142 2.64 2.08 15.00
CA PHE A 142 1.89 3.02 14.16
C PHE A 142 0.81 3.80 14.93
N ARG A 143 0.83 3.75 16.27
CA ARG A 143 -0.16 4.37 17.18
C ARG A 143 -1.60 3.88 16.95
N VAL A 144 -1.77 2.65 16.46
CA VAL A 144 -3.09 2.05 16.26
C VAL A 144 -3.44 1.21 17.49
N GLN A 145 -4.45 1.66 18.24
CA GLN A 145 -4.93 0.95 19.43
C GLN A 145 -5.65 -0.35 19.08
N GLU A 146 -5.62 -1.32 19.99
CA GLU A 146 -6.18 -2.66 19.85
C GLU A 146 -7.60 -2.70 19.24
N LYS A 147 -8.55 -1.95 19.82
CA LYS A 147 -9.93 -1.92 19.30
C LYS A 147 -10.00 -1.43 17.85
N LYS A 148 -9.18 -0.44 17.50
CA LYS A 148 -9.14 0.14 16.16
C LYS A 148 -8.43 -0.78 15.16
N ARG A 149 -7.37 -1.46 15.61
CA ARG A 149 -6.62 -2.47 14.88
C ARG A 149 -7.54 -3.56 14.35
N GLU A 150 -8.32 -4.21 15.22
CA GLU A 150 -9.25 -5.27 14.80
C GLU A 150 -10.35 -4.75 13.86
N LEU A 151 -10.90 -3.56 14.12
CA LEU A 151 -11.90 -2.95 13.24
C LEU A 151 -11.37 -2.71 11.81
N ILE A 152 -10.10 -2.30 11.69
CA ILE A 152 -9.47 -2.06 10.39
C ILE A 152 -9.19 -3.39 9.68
N ILE A 153 -8.64 -4.38 10.39
CA ILE A 153 -8.38 -5.72 9.83
C ILE A 153 -9.68 -6.33 9.32
N ASP A 154 -10.72 -6.40 10.16
CA ASP A 154 -12.04 -6.93 9.79
C ASP A 154 -12.63 -6.23 8.57
N LYS A 155 -12.48 -4.90 8.50
CA LYS A 155 -12.99 -4.13 7.36
C LYS A 155 -12.24 -4.48 6.08
N ILE A 156 -10.92 -4.59 6.14
CA ILE A 156 -10.09 -4.91 4.97
C ILE A 156 -10.36 -6.34 4.51
N THR A 157 -10.32 -7.32 5.40
CA THR A 157 -10.52 -8.74 5.07
C THR A 157 -11.89 -8.96 4.44
N ARG A 158 -12.96 -8.38 5.01
CA ARG A 158 -14.30 -8.40 4.41
C ARG A 158 -14.35 -7.71 3.05
N THR A 159 -13.68 -6.58 2.89
CA THR A 159 -13.67 -5.87 1.60
C THR A 159 -12.96 -6.72 0.54
N VAL A 160 -11.82 -7.31 0.89
CA VAL A 160 -11.02 -8.16 0.00
C VAL A 160 -11.77 -9.46 -0.33
N SER A 161 -12.52 -10.05 0.60
CA SER A 161 -13.30 -11.28 0.31
C SER A 161 -14.34 -11.13 -0.80
N HIS A 162 -14.75 -9.89 -1.13
CA HIS A 162 -15.68 -9.62 -2.24
C HIS A 162 -14.98 -9.35 -3.58
N TRP A 163 -13.66 -9.59 -3.70
CA TRP A 163 -12.90 -9.24 -4.91
C TRP A 163 -13.45 -9.91 -6.18
N HIS A 164 -13.92 -11.16 -6.11
CA HIS A 164 -14.55 -11.85 -7.24
C HIS A 164 -15.81 -11.15 -7.75
N GLU A 165 -16.64 -10.66 -6.85
CA GLU A 165 -17.86 -9.93 -7.24
C GLU A 165 -17.50 -8.64 -7.99
N ILE A 166 -16.46 -7.95 -7.52
CA ILE A 166 -15.95 -6.72 -8.14
C ILE A 166 -15.34 -7.05 -9.50
N ALA A 167 -14.53 -8.11 -9.60
CA ALA A 167 -13.92 -8.57 -10.85
C ALA A 167 -14.99 -8.95 -11.89
N GLY A 168 -16.03 -9.67 -11.46
CA GLY A 168 -17.18 -10.04 -12.31
C GLY A 168 -17.95 -8.81 -12.78
N LYS A 169 -18.26 -7.86 -11.90
CA LYS A 169 -18.93 -6.58 -12.26
C LYS A 169 -18.10 -5.72 -13.21
N THR A 170 -16.77 -5.84 -13.15
CA THR A 170 -15.83 -5.13 -14.03
C THR A 170 -15.62 -5.83 -15.38
N GLY A 171 -16.16 -7.05 -15.55
CA GLY A 171 -16.05 -7.82 -16.79
C GLY A 171 -14.71 -8.54 -16.97
N ILE A 172 -13.96 -8.77 -15.89
CA ILE A 172 -12.70 -9.53 -15.95
C ILE A 172 -13.01 -11.01 -16.26
N PRO A 173 -12.37 -11.62 -17.28
CA PRO A 173 -12.61 -13.02 -17.62
C PRO A 173 -12.32 -13.97 -16.46
N ARG A 174 -13.07 -15.08 -16.38
CA ARG A 174 -12.90 -16.10 -15.32
C ARG A 174 -11.48 -16.68 -15.27
N SER A 175 -10.83 -16.85 -16.42
CA SER A 175 -9.45 -17.35 -16.50
C SER A 175 -8.46 -16.43 -15.80
N GLU A 176 -8.60 -15.11 -15.97
CA GLU A 176 -7.75 -14.12 -15.29
C GLU A 176 -8.06 -14.06 -13.79
N GLN A 177 -9.33 -14.22 -13.40
CA GLN A 177 -9.70 -14.32 -11.98
C GLN A 177 -9.03 -15.54 -11.34
N GLN A 178 -9.14 -16.72 -11.94
CA GLN A 178 -8.50 -17.95 -11.43
C GLN A 178 -6.99 -17.81 -11.30
N ARG A 179 -6.34 -17.13 -12.25
CA ARG A 179 -4.90 -16.85 -12.19
C ARG A 179 -4.53 -15.95 -11.00
N MET A 180 -5.42 -15.06 -10.58
CA MET A 180 -5.19 -14.12 -9.49
C MET A 180 -5.65 -14.62 -8.11
N GLU A 181 -6.32 -15.78 -8.04
CA GLU A 181 -6.92 -16.34 -6.83
C GLU A 181 -5.98 -16.35 -5.62
N ASN A 182 -4.76 -16.84 -5.84
CA ASN A 182 -3.77 -16.97 -4.77
C ASN A 182 -3.35 -15.62 -4.19
N ALA A 183 -3.44 -14.52 -4.97
CA ALA A 183 -3.07 -13.19 -4.48
C ALA A 183 -4.03 -12.70 -3.40
N PHE A 184 -5.30 -13.09 -3.48
CA PHE A 184 -6.36 -12.65 -2.57
C PHE A 184 -6.73 -13.70 -1.52
N SER A 185 -5.88 -14.73 -1.37
CA SER A 185 -6.06 -15.77 -0.36
C SER A 185 -5.68 -15.19 1.01
N ILE A 186 -6.66 -14.61 1.70
CA ILE A 186 -6.51 -14.11 3.06
C ILE A 186 -6.18 -15.32 3.95
N LYS A 187 -4.94 -15.34 4.46
CA LYS A 187 -4.44 -16.35 5.39
C LYS A 187 -4.43 -15.77 6.81
#